data_AF-A0A7X1E2S4-F1
#
_entry.id   AF-A0A7X1E2S4-F1
#
_cell.length_a   1.000
_cell.length_b   1.000
_cell.length_c   1.000
_cell.angle_alpha   90.00
_cell.angle_beta   90.00
_cell.angle_gamma   90.00
#
_symmetry.space_group_name_H-M   'P 1'
#
loop_
_entity.id
_entity.type
_entity.pdbx_description
1 polymer ?
#
loop_
_entity_poly.entity_id
_entity_poly.type
_entity_poly.pdbx_seq_one_letter_code
_entity_poly.pdbx_strand_id
1 'polypeptide(L)'
;MEYLINRKYMPIMRKISVVVIFLILATSVLYIFLYLRDVSLERSFEKVEKGMPKEEVACIMSPWQPTVWEHDTSDEVLRYGSTISLSLFVIHFEDEIVVSKEKLQSW
;
A
#
# COMPACT_ATOMS: atom_id res chain seq x y z
N MET A 1 9.85 32.94 -43.32
CA MET A 1 8.73 32.27 -42.62
C MET A 1 9.18 31.53 -41.36
N GLU A 2 10.37 30.94 -41.30
CA GLU A 2 10.85 30.16 -40.14
C GLU A 2 10.97 30.94 -38.82
N TYR A 3 11.27 32.24 -38.86
CA TYR A 3 11.41 33.06 -37.63
C TYR A 3 10.08 33.26 -36.87
N LEU A 4 8.93 33.25 -37.58
CA LEU A 4 7.60 33.40 -36.97
C LEU A 4 7.14 32.11 -36.27
N ILE A 5 7.62 30.95 -36.73
CA ILE A 5 7.34 29.65 -36.11
C ILE A 5 8.05 29.60 -34.75
N ASN A 6 9.34 29.91 -34.68
CA ASN A 6 10.10 29.84 -33.42
C ASN A 6 9.54 30.70 -32.27
N ARG A 7 9.01 31.91 -32.53
CA ARG A 7 8.39 32.74 -31.48
C ARG A 7 7.06 32.15 -30.96
N LYS A 8 6.28 31.45 -31.79
CA LYS A 8 4.99 30.88 -31.39
C LYS A 8 5.15 29.58 -30.60
N TYR A 9 6.16 28.76 -30.90
CA TYR A 9 6.39 27.47 -30.25
C TYR A 9 7.24 27.53 -28.96
N MET A 10 8.06 28.58 -28.78
CA MET A 10 8.86 28.79 -27.56
C MET A 10 8.04 28.78 -26.24
N PRO A 11 6.89 29.48 -26.12
CA PRO A 11 6.08 29.42 -24.90
C PRO A 11 5.38 28.06 -24.71
N ILE A 12 5.10 27.34 -25.79
CA ILE A 12 4.47 26.01 -25.74
C ILE A 12 5.47 24.97 -25.22
N MET A 13 6.72 24.98 -25.72
CA MET A 13 7.78 24.09 -25.23
C MET A 13 8.06 24.29 -23.73
N ARG A 14 8.00 25.53 -23.22
CA ARG A 14 8.14 25.82 -21.79
C ARG A 14 6.99 25.25 -20.95
N LYS A 15 5.75 25.36 -21.41
CA LYS A 15 4.58 24.80 -20.71
C LYS A 15 4.63 23.28 -20.63
N ILE A 16 5.03 22.60 -21.70
CA ILE A 16 5.17 21.14 -21.72
C ILE A 16 6.22 20.69 -20.70
N SER A 17 7.39 21.36 -20.67
CA SER A 17 8.45 21.03 -19.71
C SER A 17 7.97 21.14 -18.25
N VAL A 18 7.24 22.20 -17.90
CA VAL A 18 6.68 22.37 -16.55
C VAL A 18 5.67 21.28 -16.20
N VAL A 19 4.79 20.89 -17.14
CA VAL A 19 3.82 19.81 -16.93
C VAL A 19 4.54 18.47 -16.72
N VAL A 20 5.56 18.17 -17.52
CA VAL A 20 6.33 16.92 -17.39
C VAL A 20 7.06 16.86 -16.04
N ILE A 21 7.70 17.95 -15.62
CA ILE A 21 8.35 18.03 -14.30
C ILE A 21 7.33 17.81 -13.18
N PHE A 22 6.17 18.45 -13.26
CA PHE A 22 5.11 18.29 -12.27
C PHE A 22 4.59 16.85 -12.22
N LEU A 23 4.39 16.21 -13.37
CA LEU A 23 3.98 14.81 -13.44
C LEU A 23 5.03 13.88 -12.79
N ILE A 24 6.31 14.07 -13.10
CA ILE A 24 7.42 13.29 -12.50
C ILE A 24 7.44 13.48 -10.98
N LEU A 25 7.31 14.72 -10.51
CA LEU A 25 7.25 15.03 -9.08
C LEU A 25 6.04 14.34 -8.43
N ALA A 26 4.86 14.45 -9.04
CA ALA A 26 3.63 13.83 -8.53
C ALA A 26 3.74 12.30 -8.45
N THR A 27 4.27 11.65 -9.49
CA THR A 27 4.50 10.19 -9.47
C THR A 27 5.55 9.79 -8.44
N SER A 28 6.58 10.61 -8.22
CA SER A 28 7.61 10.34 -7.21
C SER A 28 7.06 10.44 -5.79
N VAL A 29 6.25 11.47 -5.52
CA VAL A 29 5.56 11.62 -4.21
C VAL A 29 4.59 10.47 -3.98
N LEU A 30 3.79 10.09 -4.99
CA LEU A 30 2.89 8.96 -4.91
C LEU A 30 3.65 7.65 -4.62
N TYR A 31 4.76 7.43 -5.31
CA TYR A 31 5.61 6.25 -5.10
C TYR A 31 6.16 6.19 -3.67
N ILE A 32 6.72 7.30 -3.16
CA ILE A 32 7.21 7.38 -1.78
C ILE A 32 6.09 7.13 -0.77
N PHE A 33 4.91 7.71 -0.99
CA PHE A 33 3.76 7.52 -0.13
C PHE A 33 3.34 6.04 -0.08
N LEU A 34 3.25 5.38 -1.23
CA LEU A 34 2.95 3.94 -1.32
C LEU A 34 4.05 3.10 -0.65
N TYR A 35 5.31 3.50 -0.76
CA TYR A 35 6.43 2.81 -0.09
C TYR A 35 6.33 2.91 1.43
N LEU A 36 6.09 4.11 1.95
CA LEU A 36 5.89 4.31 3.39
C LEU A 36 4.68 3.54 3.91
N ARG A 37 3.60 3.47 3.11
CA ARG A 37 2.41 2.66 3.42
C ARG A 37 2.77 1.19 3.58
N ASP A 38 3.52 0.62 2.64
CA ASP A 38 3.91 -0.80 2.70
C ASP A 38 4.87 -1.10 3.87
N VAL A 39 5.87 -0.26 4.11
CA VAL A 39 6.77 -0.40 5.27
C VAL A 39 6.00 -0.32 6.59
N SER A 40 5.00 0.56 6.67
CA SER A 40 4.18 0.68 7.87
C SER A 40 3.28 -0.53 8.07
N LEU A 41 2.74 -1.13 7.01
CA LEU A 41 1.94 -2.36 7.09
C LEU A 41 2.79 -3.52 7.59
N GLU A 42 4.00 -3.67 7.04
CA GLU A 42 4.94 -4.72 7.46
C GLU A 42 5.30 -4.59 8.94
N ARG A 43 5.61 -3.38 9.41
CA ARG A 43 5.85 -3.12 10.84
C ARG A 43 4.64 -3.38 11.72
N SER A 44 3.42 -3.06 11.27
CA SER A 44 2.20 -3.37 12.03
C SER A 44 2.01 -4.88 12.14
N PHE A 45 2.22 -5.62 11.06
CA PHE A 45 2.10 -7.07 11.03
C PHE A 45 3.18 -7.78 11.88
N GLU A 46 4.40 -7.25 11.92
CA GLU A 46 5.46 -7.76 12.79
C GLU A 46 5.07 -7.74 14.27
N LYS A 47 4.33 -6.71 14.71
CA LYS A 47 3.87 -6.57 16.10
C LYS A 47 2.76 -7.54 16.50
N VAL A 48 2.07 -8.16 15.54
CA VAL A 48 1.05 -9.16 15.85
C VAL A 48 1.73 -10.45 16.28
N GLU A 49 1.39 -10.99 17.44
CA GLU A 49 1.96 -12.23 17.95
C GLU A 49 0.90 -13.31 18.12
N LYS A 50 1.34 -14.57 18.11
CA LYS A 50 0.48 -15.72 18.40
C LYS A 50 -0.04 -15.60 19.84
N GLY A 51 -1.33 -15.81 20.03
CA GLY A 51 -1.99 -15.68 21.33
C GLY A 51 -2.58 -14.28 21.61
N MET A 52 -2.35 -13.30 20.74
CA MET A 52 -3.03 -12.00 20.86
C MET A 52 -4.54 -12.13 20.59
N PRO A 53 -5.39 -11.42 21.34
CA PRO A 53 -6.81 -11.33 21.03
C PRO A 53 -7.07 -10.48 19.78
N LYS A 54 -8.14 -10.79 19.07
CA LYS A 54 -8.55 -10.10 17.83
C LYS A 54 -8.71 -8.59 18.02
N GLU A 55 -9.20 -8.15 19.17
CA GLU A 55 -9.35 -6.72 19.49
C GLU A 55 -8.01 -5.98 19.51
N GLU A 56 -6.96 -6.61 20.04
CA GLU A 56 -5.61 -6.04 20.08
C GLU A 56 -5.02 -5.99 18.67
N VAL A 57 -5.22 -7.04 17.88
CA VAL A 57 -4.83 -7.04 16.46
C VAL A 57 -5.58 -5.98 15.67
N ALA A 58 -6.88 -5.80 15.91
CA ALA A 58 -7.68 -4.77 15.27
C ALA A 58 -7.20 -3.36 15.64
N CYS A 59 -6.67 -3.17 16.85
CA CYS A 59 -6.04 -1.91 17.26
C CYS A 59 -4.72 -1.66 16.51
N ILE A 60 -3.83 -2.66 16.45
CA ILE A 60 -2.54 -2.58 15.73
C ILE A 60 -2.75 -2.38 14.23
N MET A 61 -3.76 -3.06 13.69
CA MET A 61 -4.08 -3.10 12.27
C MET A 61 -5.15 -2.07 11.86
N SER A 62 -5.68 -1.26 12.79
CA SER A 62 -6.72 -0.24 12.56
C SER A 62 -6.49 0.67 11.34
N PRO A 63 -5.25 1.13 11.06
CA PRO A 63 -4.97 1.94 9.86
C PRO A 63 -5.15 1.18 8.53
N TRP A 64 -5.29 -0.15 8.58
CA TRP A 64 -5.25 -1.06 7.45
C TRP A 64 -6.62 -1.71 7.26
N GLN A 65 -7.21 -1.54 6.08
CA GLN A 65 -8.39 -2.31 5.71
C GLN A 65 -7.96 -3.70 5.22
N PRO A 66 -8.45 -4.77 5.84
CA PRO A 66 -8.26 -6.13 5.32
C PRO A 66 -8.97 -6.29 3.97
N THR A 67 -8.35 -7.06 3.09
CA THR A 67 -8.77 -7.29 1.70
C THR A 67 -9.85 -8.37 1.59
N VAL A 68 -9.86 -9.36 2.49
CA VAL A 68 -10.87 -10.43 2.55
C VAL A 68 -11.15 -10.77 4.01
N TRP A 69 -12.44 -10.90 4.36
CA TRP A 69 -12.92 -11.50 5.60
C TRP A 69 -13.60 -12.81 5.23
N GLU A 70 -12.97 -13.94 5.57
CA GLU A 70 -13.62 -15.24 5.54
C GLU A 70 -13.99 -15.60 6.98
N HIS A 71 -15.26 -15.90 7.21
CA HIS A 71 -15.83 -16.15 8.54
C HIS A 71 -16.61 -17.46 8.48
N ASP A 72 -15.92 -18.59 8.73
CA ASP A 72 -16.57 -19.89 8.84
C ASP A 72 -16.59 -20.30 10.32
N THR A 73 -17.61 -19.80 11.03
CA THR A 73 -18.15 -20.20 12.35
C THR A 73 -17.22 -20.33 13.59
N SER A 74 -15.90 -20.43 13.44
CA SER A 74 -14.90 -20.47 14.51
C SER A 74 -13.49 -20.09 14.04
N ASP A 75 -13.21 -20.24 12.74
CA ASP A 75 -11.94 -19.90 12.12
C ASP A 75 -12.14 -18.63 11.27
N GLU A 76 -11.34 -17.61 11.55
CA GLU A 76 -11.40 -16.33 10.85
C GLU A 76 -10.02 -15.97 10.29
N VAL A 77 -10.00 -15.51 9.05
CA VAL A 77 -8.75 -15.17 8.37
C VAL A 77 -8.80 -13.73 7.89
N LEU A 78 -7.85 -12.92 8.37
CA LEU A 78 -7.64 -11.55 7.91
C LEU A 78 -6.48 -11.50 6.92
N ARG A 79 -6.74 -10.99 5.72
CA ARG A 79 -5.73 -10.85 4.65
C ARG A 79 -5.45 -9.38 4.36
N TYR A 80 -4.18 -8.98 4.29
CA TYR A 80 -3.75 -7.61 3.98
C TYR A 80 -2.77 -7.61 2.81
N GLY A 81 -3.08 -6.88 1.75
CA GLY A 81 -2.21 -6.75 0.59
C GLY A 81 -1.25 -5.55 0.68
N SER A 82 0.00 -5.77 0.29
CA SER A 82 0.96 -4.70 -0.01
C SER A 82 0.95 -4.39 -1.51
N THR A 83 0.97 -3.09 -1.85
CA THR A 83 0.80 -2.66 -3.25
C THR A 83 2.11 -2.69 -4.03
N ILE A 84 3.25 -2.43 -3.39
CA ILE A 84 4.56 -2.37 -4.03
C ILE A 84 5.26 -3.72 -3.95
N SER A 85 5.29 -4.36 -2.76
CA SER A 85 5.99 -5.63 -2.60
C SER A 85 5.21 -6.83 -3.16
N LEU A 86 3.94 -6.62 -3.53
CA LEU A 86 3.00 -7.68 -3.95
C LEU A 86 2.93 -8.84 -2.92
N SER A 87 3.23 -8.53 -1.66
CA SER A 87 3.12 -9.48 -0.55
C SER A 87 1.71 -9.47 0.00
N LEU A 88 1.26 -10.65 0.45
CA LEU A 88 0.03 -10.84 1.16
C LEU A 88 0.35 -11.26 2.60
N PHE A 89 -0.17 -10.50 3.56
CA PHE A 89 -0.03 -10.79 4.99
C PHE A 89 -1.33 -11.41 5.49
N VAL A 90 -1.25 -12.60 6.07
CA VAL A 90 -2.40 -13.39 6.49
C VAL A 90 -2.32 -13.62 7.99
N ILE A 91 -3.41 -13.40 8.71
CA ILE A 91 -3.55 -13.66 10.15
C ILE A 91 -4.72 -14.61 10.34
N HIS A 92 -4.47 -15.75 10.99
CA HIS A 92 -5.48 -16.75 11.30
C HIS A 92 -5.89 -16.63 12.76
N PHE A 93 -7.20 -16.66 13.00
CA PHE A 93 -7.81 -16.58 14.31
C PHE A 93 -8.68 -17.80 14.56
N GLU A 94 -8.53 -18.40 15.74
CA GLU A 94 -9.40 -19.45 16.27
C GLU A 94 -9.90 -18.94 17.62
N ASP A 95 -11.21 -18.98 17.86
CA ASP A 95 -11.83 -18.46 19.09
C ASP A 95 -11.42 -17.01 19.41
N GLU A 96 -11.34 -16.15 18.38
CA GLU A 96 -10.91 -14.74 18.46
C GLU A 96 -9.44 -14.53 18.89
N ILE A 97 -8.60 -15.57 18.87
CA ILE A 97 -7.19 -15.51 19.24
C ILE A 97 -6.31 -15.84 18.03
N VAL A 98 -5.20 -15.12 17.85
CA VAL A 98 -4.24 -15.40 16.78
C VAL A 98 -3.59 -16.77 16.97
N VAL A 99 -3.81 -17.68 16.02
CA VAL A 99 -3.17 -19.01 16.00
C VAL A 99 -1.91 -19.04 15.14
N SER A 100 -1.94 -18.33 14.02
CA SER A 100 -0.81 -18.22 13.10
C SER A 100 -0.85 -16.90 12.34
N LYS A 101 0.31 -16.50 11.83
CA LYS A 101 0.45 -15.40 10.89
C LYS A 101 1.47 -15.78 9.82
N GLU A 102 1.18 -15.44 8.57
CA GLU A 102 1.99 -15.82 7.42
C GLU A 102 2.19 -14.63 6.47
N LYS A 103 3.37 -14.55 5.87
CA LYS A 103 3.66 -13.60 4.78
C LYS A 103 3.86 -14.42 3.50
N LEU A 104 2.91 -14.32 2.59
CA LEU A 104 2.96 -14.94 1.27
C LEU A 104 3.52 -13.94 0.27
N GLN A 105 4.71 -14.22 -0.28
CA GLN A 105 5.30 -13.42 -1.36
C GLN A 105 4.88 -14.06 -2.69
N SER A 106 4.05 -13.37 -3.48
CA SER A 106 3.67 -13.88 -4.82
C SER A 106 4.92 -14.07 -5.68
N TRP A 107 5.03 -15.22 -6.32
CA TRP A 107 6.03 -15.54 -7.34
C TRP A 107 5.69 -14.86 -8.67
#